data_AF-M3ARZ0-F1
#
_entry.id   AF-M3ARZ0-F1
#
_cell.length_a   1.000
_cell.length_b   1.000
_cell.length_c   1.000
_cell.angle_alpha   90.00
_cell.angle_beta   90.00
_cell.angle_gamma   90.00
#
_symmetry.space_group_name_H-M   'P 1'
#
loop_
_entity.id
_entity.type
_entity.pdbx_description
1 polymer ?
#
loop_
_entity_poly.entity_id
_entity_poly.type
_entity_poly.pdbx_seq_one_letter_code
_entity_poly.pdbx_strand_id
1 'polypeptide(L)'
;MKSFIAITLAAAASAAAMPAPVPQAGTSSPQPFLGQALAEGTAIHQMFINANGLKFWIGKNTTTYCPEDSVAADACATANKNQTIFGYLNGESQLPLLTQVPGGQLAYVTAGDQTAGILAGELRFTPAHSGRTNGPALYDGFLNVYDAKLQFEGKDWFACPVDEFNTGYGIWAQSRVEASQAGEGCICFTWHVYQLANDVVKAWQYL
;
A
#
# COMPACT_ATOMS: atom_id res chain seq x y z
N MET A 1 -13.83 -65.86 -31.62
CA MET A 1 -14.98 -64.93 -31.53
C MET A 1 -15.20 -64.58 -30.07
N LYS A 2 -15.55 -63.31 -29.81
CA LYS A 2 -16.08 -62.72 -28.56
C LYS A 2 -15.06 -62.01 -27.64
N SER A 3 -14.94 -60.72 -27.94
CA SER A 3 -14.44 -59.61 -27.13
C SER A 3 -15.16 -59.50 -25.79
N PHE A 4 -14.48 -58.92 -24.79
CA PHE A 4 -15.11 -58.21 -23.68
C PHE A 4 -14.53 -56.80 -23.58
N ILE A 5 -15.44 -55.83 -23.56
CA ILE A 5 -15.25 -54.39 -23.70
C ILE A 5 -14.92 -53.80 -22.33
N ALA A 6 -13.85 -53.00 -22.25
CA ALA A 6 -13.53 -52.19 -21.08
C ALA A 6 -14.37 -50.90 -21.11
N ILE A 7 -15.14 -50.66 -20.05
CA ILE A 7 -15.92 -49.44 -19.85
C ILE A 7 -15.04 -48.44 -19.10
N THR A 8 -14.62 -47.38 -19.79
CA THR A 8 -13.97 -46.21 -19.19
C THR A 8 -15.02 -45.17 -18.82
N LEU A 9 -15.20 -44.89 -17.51
CA LEU A 9 -15.97 -43.74 -17.04
C LEU A 9 -15.06 -42.50 -17.09
N ALA A 10 -15.35 -41.56 -17.98
CA ALA A 10 -14.76 -40.23 -17.97
C ALA A 10 -15.60 -39.30 -17.07
N ALA A 11 -15.02 -38.84 -15.97
CA ALA A 11 -15.61 -37.80 -15.12
C ALA A 11 -15.39 -36.43 -15.79
N ALA A 12 -16.47 -35.80 -16.24
CA ALA A 12 -16.44 -34.43 -16.76
C ALA A 12 -16.37 -33.45 -15.59
N ALA A 13 -15.19 -32.86 -15.35
CA ALA A 13 -15.03 -31.76 -14.42
C ALA A 13 -15.55 -30.47 -15.08
N SER A 14 -16.71 -29.98 -14.62
CA SER A 14 -17.21 -28.66 -14.98
C SER A 14 -16.36 -27.59 -14.28
N ALA A 15 -15.40 -27.00 -14.99
CA ALA A 15 -14.72 -25.80 -14.53
C ALA A 15 -15.71 -24.64 -14.55
N ALA A 16 -16.20 -24.25 -13.37
CA ALA A 16 -16.96 -23.01 -13.22
C ALA A 16 -16.03 -21.84 -13.55
N ALA A 17 -16.28 -21.18 -14.68
CA ALA A 17 -15.58 -19.96 -15.05
C ALA A 17 -15.91 -18.89 -14.00
N MET A 18 -14.91 -18.50 -13.20
CA MET A 18 -15.07 -17.33 -12.35
C MET A 18 -15.26 -16.10 -13.24
N PRO A 19 -16.20 -15.19 -12.93
CA PRO A 19 -16.38 -13.97 -13.69
C PRO A 19 -15.07 -13.16 -13.66
N ALA A 20 -14.60 -12.76 -14.85
CA ALA A 20 -13.47 -11.86 -14.97
C ALA A 20 -13.79 -10.53 -14.27
N PRO A 21 -12.82 -9.89 -13.59
CA PRO A 21 -13.01 -8.57 -13.02
C PRO A 21 -13.52 -7.60 -14.09
N VAL A 22 -14.64 -6.92 -13.81
CA VAL A 22 -15.16 -5.87 -14.69
C VAL A 22 -14.17 -4.71 -14.66
N PRO A 23 -13.66 -4.23 -15.82
CA PRO A 23 -12.78 -3.07 -15.85
C PRO A 23 -13.54 -1.85 -15.30
N GLN A 24 -13.07 -1.31 -14.17
CA GLN A 24 -13.59 -0.06 -13.62
C GLN A 24 -13.15 1.09 -14.53
N ALA A 25 -14.08 1.95 -14.94
CA ALA A 25 -13.75 3.12 -15.76
C ALA A 25 -12.69 3.97 -15.03
N GLY A 26 -11.54 4.16 -15.67
CA GLY A 26 -10.42 4.85 -15.07
C GLY A 26 -10.71 6.33 -14.81
N THR A 27 -10.12 6.88 -13.74
CA THR A 27 -10.10 8.32 -13.48
C THR A 27 -8.89 8.94 -14.16
N SER A 28 -9.01 10.14 -14.74
CA SER A 28 -7.88 10.82 -15.41
C SER A 28 -6.93 11.54 -14.46
N SER A 29 -7.28 11.66 -13.17
CA SER A 29 -6.47 12.31 -12.13
C SER A 29 -6.55 11.50 -10.84
N PRO A 30 -5.45 11.36 -10.08
CA PRO A 30 -5.45 10.62 -8.83
C PRO A 30 -6.45 11.22 -7.84
N GLN A 31 -7.32 10.38 -7.28
CA GLN A 31 -8.26 10.74 -6.23
C GLN A 31 -7.54 10.77 -4.88
N PRO A 32 -7.57 11.89 -4.14
CA PRO A 32 -6.83 12.04 -2.89
C PRO A 32 -7.50 11.31 -1.72
N PHE A 33 -6.71 10.67 -0.87
CA PHE A 33 -7.22 10.03 0.35
C PHE A 33 -6.19 9.94 1.48
N LEU A 34 -6.67 9.76 2.70
CA LEU A 34 -5.88 9.33 3.85
C LEU A 34 -6.08 7.83 4.08
N GLY A 35 -5.02 7.13 4.44
CA GLY A 35 -5.14 5.75 4.89
C GLY A 35 -5.52 5.67 6.36
N GLN A 36 -6.63 5.00 6.68
CA GLN A 36 -7.08 4.78 8.05
C GLN A 36 -7.06 3.28 8.38
N ALA A 37 -6.48 2.90 9.52
CA ALA A 37 -6.46 1.52 9.96
C ALA A 37 -7.75 1.16 10.70
N LEU A 38 -8.48 0.15 10.20
CA LEU A 38 -9.64 -0.42 10.90
C LEU A 38 -9.28 -1.80 11.46
N ALA A 39 -9.10 -1.86 12.78
CA ALA A 39 -8.90 -3.09 13.54
C ALA A 39 -9.56 -2.97 14.92
N GLU A 40 -10.87 -3.20 14.99
CA GLU A 40 -11.66 -3.01 16.22
C GLU A 40 -11.07 -3.73 17.43
N GLY A 41 -11.10 -3.07 18.59
CA GLY A 41 -10.56 -3.62 19.84
C GLY A 41 -9.04 -3.56 19.97
N THR A 42 -8.33 -2.93 19.03
CA THR A 42 -6.87 -2.80 19.06
C THR A 42 -6.42 -1.35 19.21
N ALA A 43 -5.16 -1.15 19.58
CA ALA A 43 -4.58 0.19 19.76
C ALA A 43 -4.51 1.02 18.48
N ILE A 44 -4.60 0.40 17.29
CA ILE A 44 -4.47 1.07 16.00
C ILE A 44 -5.82 1.45 15.36
N HIS A 45 -6.94 1.05 15.96
CA HIS A 45 -8.26 1.29 15.38
C HIS A 45 -8.49 2.80 15.14
N GLN A 46 -8.91 3.14 13.92
CA GLN A 46 -9.17 4.50 13.43
C GLN A 46 -7.95 5.43 13.37
N MET A 47 -6.73 4.93 13.63
CA MET A 47 -5.51 5.72 13.45
C MET A 47 -5.16 5.88 11.97
N PHE A 48 -4.58 7.02 11.61
CA PHE A 48 -4.12 7.30 10.26
C PHE A 48 -2.71 6.77 10.00
N ILE A 49 -2.47 6.42 8.74
CA ILE A 49 -1.22 5.91 8.22
C ILE A 49 -0.39 7.08 7.70
N ASN A 50 0.85 7.18 8.19
CA ASN A 50 1.73 8.32 7.98
C ASN A 50 3.08 7.89 7.40
N ALA A 51 3.58 8.65 6.43
CA ALA A 51 4.90 8.54 5.84
C ALA A 51 5.96 9.10 6.80
N ASN A 52 6.94 8.27 7.15
CA ASN A 52 8.07 8.66 7.98
C ASN A 52 9.30 7.79 7.69
N GLY A 53 10.40 8.39 7.27
CA GLY A 53 11.68 7.71 7.01
C GLY A 53 11.60 6.68 5.88
N LEU A 54 11.00 7.04 4.74
CA LEU A 54 10.78 6.22 3.54
C LEU A 54 9.95 4.94 3.80
N LYS A 55 9.16 4.97 4.87
CA LYS A 55 8.27 3.89 5.33
C LYS A 55 6.92 4.47 5.74
N PHE A 56 5.92 3.60 5.86
CA PHE A 56 4.64 3.99 6.43
C PHE A 56 4.43 3.41 7.82
N TRP A 57 3.73 4.19 8.64
CA TRP A 57 3.57 3.92 10.05
C TRP A 57 2.17 4.23 10.52
N ILE A 58 1.73 3.49 11.54
CA ILE A 58 0.59 3.88 12.37
C ILE A 58 1.13 4.34 13.73
N GLY A 59 0.79 5.55 14.16
CA GLY A 59 1.25 6.11 15.43
C GLY A 59 2.56 6.90 15.38
N LYS A 60 3.16 7.10 14.20
CA LYS A 60 4.18 8.14 13.98
C LYS A 60 3.56 9.32 13.21
N ASN A 61 4.11 10.51 13.40
CA ASN A 61 3.72 11.68 12.62
C ASN A 61 4.29 11.62 11.20
N THR A 62 3.57 12.23 10.26
CA THR A 62 4.07 12.45 8.90
C THR A 62 5.34 13.32 8.96
N THR A 63 6.37 12.96 8.21
CA THR A 63 7.54 13.82 7.99
C THR A 63 7.59 14.30 6.54
N THR A 64 7.83 15.59 6.37
CA THR A 64 7.92 16.23 5.05
C THR A 64 9.17 17.07 4.94
N TYR A 65 9.66 17.27 3.72
CA TYR A 65 10.71 18.23 3.43
C TYR A 65 10.19 19.29 2.47
N CYS A 66 10.66 20.51 2.65
CA CYS A 66 10.39 21.66 1.80
C CYS A 66 11.72 22.38 1.58
N PRO A 67 12.24 22.45 0.34
CA PRO A 67 13.43 23.23 0.05
C PRO A 67 13.15 24.72 0.25
N GLU A 68 14.19 25.43 0.71
CA GLU A 68 14.16 26.87 0.99
C GLU A 68 14.56 27.72 -0.23
N ASP A 69 14.84 27.11 -1.38
CA ASP A 69 15.23 27.82 -2.60
C ASP A 69 14.04 28.52 -3.28
N SER A 70 14.33 29.59 -4.01
CA SER A 70 13.31 30.51 -4.53
C SER A 70 12.34 29.90 -5.54
N VAL A 71 12.68 28.75 -6.14
CA VAL A 71 11.82 28.07 -7.13
C VAL A 71 10.70 27.28 -6.45
N ALA A 72 10.90 26.82 -5.22
CA ALA A 72 9.94 26.01 -4.47
C ALA A 72 9.36 26.72 -3.24
N ALA A 73 9.98 27.81 -2.78
CA ALA A 73 9.59 28.53 -1.56
C ALA A 73 8.09 28.87 -1.49
N ASP A 74 7.50 29.37 -2.57
CA ASP A 74 6.07 29.73 -2.62
C ASP A 74 5.16 28.49 -2.49
N ALA A 75 5.53 27.38 -3.13
CA ALA A 75 4.82 26.11 -3.00
C ALA A 75 4.95 25.55 -1.57
N CYS A 76 6.17 25.60 -1.01
CA CYS A 76 6.50 25.15 0.34
C CYS A 76 5.81 25.94 1.45
N ALA A 77 5.52 27.23 1.23
CA ALA A 77 4.84 28.08 2.21
C ALA A 77 3.43 27.58 2.55
N THR A 78 2.74 27.04 1.55
CA THR A 78 1.38 26.51 1.68
C THR A 78 1.33 24.99 1.76
N ALA A 79 2.44 24.28 1.51
CA ALA A 79 2.47 22.82 1.45
C ALA A 79 1.97 22.14 2.74
N ASN A 80 1.32 20.99 2.56
CA ASN A 80 0.91 20.13 3.67
C ASN A 80 2.14 19.53 4.37
N LYS A 81 2.11 19.55 5.71
CA LYS A 81 3.22 19.10 6.58
C LYS A 81 2.81 18.01 7.58
N ASN A 82 1.51 17.71 7.68
CA ASN A 82 0.96 16.98 8.82
C ASN A 82 0.28 15.66 8.42
N GLN A 83 -0.17 15.54 7.17
CA GLN A 83 -0.93 14.38 6.70
C GLN A 83 -0.19 13.66 5.58
N THR A 84 -0.31 12.35 5.51
CA THR A 84 0.15 11.58 4.36
C THR A 84 -1.03 11.36 3.43
N ILE A 85 -0.95 12.00 2.26
CA ILE A 85 -2.02 11.96 1.27
C ILE A 85 -1.58 11.08 0.13
N PHE A 86 -2.36 10.02 -0.09
CA PHE A 86 -2.22 9.09 -1.19
C PHE A 86 -3.09 9.53 -2.35
N GLY A 87 -2.71 9.16 -3.57
CA GLY A 87 -3.57 9.20 -4.74
C GLY A 87 -3.89 7.79 -5.18
N TYR A 88 -5.13 7.53 -5.60
CA TYR A 88 -5.43 6.33 -6.38
C TYR A 88 -6.02 6.70 -7.74
N LEU A 89 -5.68 5.93 -8.76
CA LEU A 89 -6.30 6.00 -10.07
C LEU A 89 -7.12 4.73 -10.28
N ASN A 90 -8.41 4.88 -10.59
CA ASN A 90 -9.23 3.70 -10.87
C ASN A 90 -8.64 2.89 -12.03
N GLY A 91 -8.52 1.58 -11.84
CA GLY A 91 -7.97 0.67 -12.85
C GLY A 91 -6.44 0.58 -12.89
N GLU A 92 -5.72 1.35 -12.07
CA GLU A 92 -4.27 1.26 -11.95
C GLU A 92 -3.86 0.46 -10.69
N SER A 93 -2.74 -0.25 -10.79
CA SER A 93 -2.19 -1.10 -9.72
C SER A 93 -1.15 -0.42 -8.84
N GLN A 94 -0.90 0.86 -9.08
CA GLN A 94 0.12 1.67 -8.42
C GLN A 94 -0.49 2.68 -7.44
N LEU A 95 0.25 3.04 -6.39
CA LEU A 95 -0.20 3.93 -5.34
C LEU A 95 0.69 5.17 -5.19
N PRO A 96 0.45 6.25 -5.96
CA PRO A 96 1.23 7.49 -5.84
C PRO A 96 0.98 8.19 -4.51
N LEU A 97 2.00 8.91 -4.03
CA LEU A 97 1.86 9.92 -2.99
C LEU A 97 1.59 11.28 -3.62
N LEU A 98 0.66 12.04 -3.04
CA LEU A 98 0.37 13.37 -3.54
C LEU A 98 1.40 14.37 -3.05
N THR A 99 2.33 14.67 -3.96
CA THR A 99 3.45 15.58 -3.75
C THR A 99 3.52 16.64 -4.85
N GLN A 100 4.29 17.71 -4.59
CA GLN A 100 4.60 18.74 -5.59
C GLN A 100 5.99 18.54 -6.22
N VAL A 101 6.85 17.76 -5.59
CA VAL A 101 8.21 17.50 -6.06
C VAL A 101 8.22 16.87 -7.46
N PRO A 102 9.04 17.38 -8.41
CA PRO A 102 9.15 16.79 -9.74
C PRO A 102 9.55 15.31 -9.70
N GLY A 103 8.80 14.49 -10.43
CA GLY A 103 8.94 13.03 -10.45
C GLY A 103 8.08 12.30 -9.41
N GLY A 104 7.53 13.02 -8.44
CA GLY A 104 6.63 12.47 -7.42
C GLY A 104 7.31 11.47 -6.49
N GLN A 105 6.49 10.76 -5.72
CA GLN A 105 6.90 9.63 -4.90
C GLN A 105 5.86 8.53 -5.01
N LEU A 106 6.31 7.27 -4.99
CA LEU A 106 5.46 6.11 -5.21
C LEU A 106 5.57 5.14 -4.04
N ALA A 107 4.44 4.66 -3.52
CA ALA A 107 4.44 3.58 -2.55
C ALA A 107 4.77 2.24 -3.24
N TYR A 108 5.43 1.35 -2.51
CA TYR A 108 5.80 0.03 -2.97
C TYR A 108 5.91 -0.94 -1.79
N VAL A 109 5.79 -2.22 -2.09
CA VAL A 109 6.03 -3.31 -1.13
C VAL A 109 7.39 -3.94 -1.42
N THR A 110 8.19 -4.22 -0.39
CA THR A 110 9.46 -4.92 -0.58
C THR A 110 9.20 -6.35 -1.08
N ALA A 111 9.89 -6.78 -2.14
CA ALA A 111 9.84 -8.19 -2.56
C ALA A 111 10.60 -9.12 -1.59
N GLY A 112 11.42 -8.52 -0.72
CA GLY A 112 12.40 -9.21 0.10
C GLY A 112 13.70 -9.45 -0.65
N ASP A 113 14.79 -9.56 0.12
CA ASP A 113 16.11 -9.98 -0.34
C ASP A 113 16.83 -10.61 0.84
N GLN A 114 16.79 -11.93 0.92
CA GLN A 114 17.40 -12.69 2.01
C GLN A 114 18.92 -12.47 2.08
N THR A 115 19.58 -12.20 0.94
CA THR A 115 21.03 -11.98 0.90
C THR A 115 21.42 -10.63 1.49
N ALA A 116 20.52 -9.64 1.40
CA ALA A 116 20.66 -8.31 1.99
C ALA A 116 19.95 -8.18 3.36
N GLY A 117 19.35 -9.26 3.88
CA GLY A 117 18.60 -9.23 5.14
C GLY A 117 17.30 -8.42 5.09
N ILE A 118 16.71 -8.26 3.89
CA ILE A 118 15.48 -7.49 3.69
C ILE A 118 14.30 -8.44 3.74
N LEU A 119 13.41 -8.26 4.70
CA LEU A 119 12.15 -9.00 4.78
C LEU A 119 11.19 -8.55 3.66
N ALA A 120 10.46 -9.50 3.09
CA ALA A 120 9.40 -9.22 2.13
C ALA A 120 8.17 -8.60 2.81
N GLY A 121 7.41 -7.81 2.06
CA GLY A 121 6.11 -7.31 2.49
C GLY A 121 6.11 -5.94 3.14
N GLU A 122 7.26 -5.35 3.51
CA GLU A 122 7.28 -4.04 4.16
C GLU A 122 6.77 -2.96 3.18
N LEU A 123 5.83 -2.13 3.63
CA LEU A 123 5.31 -1.01 2.84
C LEU A 123 6.21 0.21 2.98
N ARG A 124 6.69 0.70 1.85
CA ARG A 124 7.69 1.76 1.72
C ARG A 124 7.34 2.71 0.60
N PHE A 125 8.08 3.80 0.47
CA PHE A 125 7.93 4.69 -0.67
C PHE A 125 9.28 5.20 -1.20
N THR A 126 9.28 5.61 -2.45
CA THR A 126 10.50 6.08 -3.12
C THR A 126 10.97 7.42 -2.55
N PRO A 127 12.29 7.64 -2.42
CA PRO A 127 12.81 8.98 -2.15
C PRO A 127 12.45 9.93 -3.31
N ALA A 128 12.38 11.22 -3.00
CA ALA A 128 12.21 12.24 -4.04
C ALA A 128 13.36 12.17 -5.06
N HIS A 129 13.04 12.47 -6.33
CA HIS A 129 13.99 12.52 -7.45
C HIS A 129 14.74 11.21 -7.76
N SER A 130 14.34 10.08 -7.17
CA SER A 130 15.03 8.80 -7.37
C SER A 130 14.08 7.61 -7.24
N GLY A 131 14.06 6.75 -8.24
CA GLY A 131 13.39 5.45 -8.18
C GLY A 131 14.21 4.35 -7.49
N ARG A 132 15.38 4.69 -6.92
CA ARG A 132 16.27 3.71 -6.30
C ARG A 132 15.72 3.30 -4.93
N THR A 133 15.46 2.01 -4.77
CA THR A 133 14.98 1.38 -3.55
C THR A 133 16.09 0.56 -2.87
N ASN A 134 15.89 0.27 -1.59
CA ASN A 134 16.70 -0.75 -0.92
C ASN A 134 16.08 -2.13 -1.19
N GLY A 135 16.73 -2.91 -2.04
CA GLY A 135 16.21 -4.21 -2.51
C GLY A 135 15.13 -4.09 -3.59
N PRO A 136 14.63 -5.23 -4.09
CA PRO A 136 13.61 -5.25 -5.13
C PRO A 136 12.27 -4.71 -4.62
N ALA A 137 11.62 -3.88 -5.45
CA ALA A 137 10.39 -3.20 -5.13
C ALA A 137 9.23 -3.71 -6.00
N LEU A 138 8.09 -3.94 -5.38
CA LEU A 138 6.83 -4.30 -6.03
C LEU A 138 5.94 -3.06 -6.03
N TYR A 139 5.88 -2.40 -7.18
CA TYR A 139 5.05 -1.19 -7.37
C TYR A 139 3.60 -1.51 -7.74
N ASP A 140 3.38 -2.69 -8.32
CA ASP A 140 2.08 -3.18 -8.73
C ASP A 140 1.52 -4.14 -7.67
N GLY A 141 0.19 -4.13 -7.55
CA GLY A 141 -0.56 -5.00 -6.65
C GLY A 141 -1.51 -4.25 -5.73
N PHE A 142 -1.46 -2.90 -5.72
CA PHE A 142 -2.43 -2.11 -4.96
C PHE A 142 -3.81 -2.19 -5.63
N LEU A 143 -4.82 -2.49 -4.81
CA LEU A 143 -6.21 -2.62 -5.26
C LEU A 143 -7.09 -1.84 -4.30
N ASN A 144 -7.82 -0.85 -4.82
CA ASN A 144 -8.95 -0.26 -4.10
C ASN A 144 -10.19 -1.09 -4.42
N VAL A 145 -10.58 -1.99 -3.51
CA VAL A 145 -11.70 -2.92 -3.68
C VAL A 145 -13.00 -2.32 -3.11
N TYR A 146 -14.13 -3.02 -3.30
CA TYR A 146 -15.43 -2.66 -2.75
C TYR A 146 -15.32 -2.27 -1.25
N ASP A 147 -16.09 -1.26 -0.84
CA ASP A 147 -16.10 -0.63 0.50
C ASP A 147 -14.88 0.25 0.84
N ALA A 148 -14.20 0.81 -0.17
CA ALA A 148 -13.09 1.74 0.04
C ALA A 148 -11.98 1.09 0.88
N LYS A 149 -11.56 -0.12 0.48
CA LYS A 149 -10.50 -0.89 1.13
C LYS A 149 -9.30 -0.96 0.21
N LEU A 150 -8.14 -0.54 0.70
CA LEU A 150 -6.89 -0.70 -0.02
C LEU A 150 -6.26 -2.04 0.35
N GLN A 151 -5.97 -2.88 -0.63
CA GLN A 151 -5.33 -4.17 -0.48
C GLN A 151 -4.05 -4.23 -1.32
N PHE A 152 -3.17 -5.17 -0.98
CA PHE A 152 -2.03 -5.53 -1.82
C PHE A 152 -2.17 -7.00 -2.24
N GLU A 153 -2.19 -7.24 -3.55
CA GLU A 153 -2.37 -8.57 -4.15
C GLU A 153 -3.61 -9.32 -3.62
N GLY A 154 -4.68 -8.56 -3.37
CA GLY A 154 -5.94 -9.08 -2.87
C GLY A 154 -5.92 -9.52 -1.40
N LYS A 155 -4.92 -9.09 -0.63
CA LYS A 155 -4.81 -9.34 0.81
C LYS A 155 -4.71 -8.03 1.60
N ASP A 156 -5.10 -8.10 2.87
CA ASP A 156 -5.06 -6.98 3.81
C ASP A 156 -3.63 -6.74 4.34
N TRP A 157 -3.51 -6.02 5.45
CA TRP A 157 -2.25 -5.54 6.01
C TRP A 157 -2.02 -6.05 7.43
N PHE A 158 -0.74 -6.12 7.80
CA PHE A 158 -0.28 -6.27 9.17
C PHE A 158 0.32 -4.95 9.63
N ALA A 159 0.01 -4.57 10.87
CA ALA A 159 0.67 -3.49 11.60
C ALA A 159 1.51 -4.15 12.70
N CYS A 160 2.83 -4.10 12.57
CA CYS A 160 3.75 -4.77 13.50
C CYS A 160 4.48 -3.73 14.36
N PRO A 161 4.55 -3.91 15.69
CA PRO A 161 5.39 -3.09 16.52
C PRO A 161 6.85 -3.28 16.09
N VAL A 162 7.64 -2.22 16.19
CA VAL A 162 9.10 -2.33 16.04
C VAL A 162 9.72 -2.27 17.44
N ASP A 163 10.90 -2.85 17.62
CA ASP A 163 11.55 -3.18 18.92
C ASP A 163 11.99 -1.96 19.77
N GLU A 164 11.30 -0.83 19.67
CA GLU A 164 11.63 0.40 20.38
C GLU A 164 10.40 0.93 21.15
N PHE A 165 10.60 1.26 22.43
CA PHE A 165 9.56 1.84 23.29
C PHE A 165 8.99 3.14 22.67
N ASN A 166 7.67 3.24 22.53
CA ASN A 166 6.94 4.34 21.87
C ASN A 166 7.17 4.51 20.36
N THR A 167 7.61 3.47 19.66
CA THR A 167 7.65 3.51 18.20
C THR A 167 6.38 2.92 17.63
N GLY A 168 5.71 3.68 16.74
CA GLY A 168 4.50 3.23 16.08
C GLY A 168 4.67 1.91 15.30
N TYR A 169 3.61 1.44 14.69
CA TYR A 169 3.57 0.18 13.97
C TYR A 169 4.05 0.36 12.54
N GLY A 170 5.03 -0.42 12.10
CA GLY A 170 5.34 -0.55 10.68
C GLY A 170 4.27 -1.37 9.96
N ILE A 171 4.17 -1.23 8.64
CA ILE A 171 3.10 -1.84 7.85
C ILE A 171 3.67 -2.88 6.90
N TRP A 172 3.07 -4.07 6.89
CA TRP A 172 3.43 -5.18 5.99
C TRP A 172 2.22 -5.68 5.21
N ALA A 173 2.41 -6.02 3.94
CA ALA A 173 1.40 -6.69 3.11
C ALA A 173 1.22 -8.15 3.54
N GLN A 174 0.00 -8.56 3.89
CA GLN A 174 -0.28 -9.94 4.31
C GLN A 174 0.05 -10.96 3.23
N SER A 175 -0.06 -10.61 1.94
CA SER A 175 0.28 -11.51 0.83
C SER A 175 1.76 -11.91 0.79
N ARG A 176 2.63 -11.17 1.48
CA ARG A 176 4.09 -11.30 1.42
C ARG A 176 4.74 -11.74 2.73
N VAL A 177 3.96 -11.91 3.79
CA VAL A 177 4.43 -12.43 5.07
C VAL A 177 4.06 -13.91 5.17
N GLU A 178 5.05 -14.78 5.30
CA GLU A 178 4.81 -16.24 5.29
C GLU A 178 3.87 -16.69 6.43
N ALA A 179 3.03 -17.68 6.12
CA ALA A 179 2.10 -18.34 7.03
C ALA A 179 1.09 -17.44 7.77
N SER A 180 0.90 -16.17 7.38
CA SER A 180 0.04 -15.19 8.07
C SER A 180 0.40 -14.95 9.55
N GLN A 181 1.61 -15.33 9.97
CA GLN A 181 2.13 -15.09 11.30
C GLN A 181 3.21 -14.02 11.20
N ALA A 182 2.81 -12.75 11.28
CA ALA A 182 3.72 -11.62 11.15
C ALA A 182 4.67 -11.43 12.35
N GLY A 183 4.61 -12.32 13.34
CA GLY A 183 5.33 -12.21 14.61
C GLY A 183 4.42 -11.83 15.76
N GLU A 184 4.96 -11.87 16.97
CA GLU A 184 4.24 -11.49 18.18
C GLU A 184 3.87 -10.00 18.15
N GLY A 185 2.64 -9.66 18.56
CA GLY A 185 2.18 -8.27 18.65
C GLY A 185 1.73 -7.63 17.34
N CYS A 186 1.88 -8.29 16.19
CA CYS A 186 1.34 -7.80 14.92
C CYS A 186 -0.19 -7.86 14.87
N ILE A 187 -0.79 -6.79 14.35
CA ILE A 187 -2.24 -6.62 14.28
C ILE A 187 -2.67 -6.68 12.81
N CYS A 188 -3.61 -7.57 12.47
CA CYS A 188 -4.31 -7.51 11.19
C CYS A 188 -5.20 -6.27 11.14
N PHE A 189 -5.17 -5.50 10.05
CA PHE A 189 -6.09 -4.39 9.86
C PHE A 189 -6.54 -4.24 8.42
N THR A 190 -7.74 -3.70 8.25
CA THR A 190 -8.23 -3.22 6.96
C THR A 190 -7.75 -1.80 6.76
N TRP A 191 -7.07 -1.52 5.65
CA TRP A 191 -6.75 -0.16 5.25
C TRP A 191 -7.96 0.47 4.59
N HIS A 192 -8.64 1.35 5.32
CA HIS A 192 -9.75 2.13 4.80
C HIS A 192 -9.25 3.37 4.06
N VAL A 193 -9.81 3.59 2.87
CA VAL A 193 -9.57 4.76 2.01
C VAL A 193 -10.50 5.88 2.48
N TYR A 194 -9.97 6.77 3.32
CA TYR A 194 -10.69 7.97 3.76
C TYR A 194 -10.55 9.06 2.68
N GLN A 195 -11.53 9.12 1.78
CA GLN A 195 -11.54 10.03 0.63
C GLN A 195 -11.48 11.51 1.06
N LEU A 196 -10.64 12.29 0.37
CA LEU A 196 -10.53 13.74 0.54
C LEU A 196 -11.13 14.48 -0.67
N ALA A 197 -11.27 15.79 -0.52
CA ALA A 197 -11.61 16.69 -1.62
C ALA A 197 -10.46 16.79 -2.63
N ASN A 198 -10.81 16.99 -3.90
CA ASN A 198 -9.86 16.99 -5.03
C ASN A 198 -8.83 18.14 -4.98
N ASP A 199 -9.11 19.21 -4.26
CA ASP A 199 -8.29 20.41 -4.12
C ASP A 199 -7.42 20.41 -2.86
N VAL A 200 -7.22 19.25 -2.24
CA VAL A 200 -6.36 19.13 -1.06
C VAL A 200 -4.94 19.65 -1.33
N VAL A 201 -4.43 20.38 -0.36
CA VAL A 201 -3.06 20.88 -0.34
C VAL A 201 -2.09 19.70 -0.23
N LYS A 202 -1.15 19.62 -1.17
CA LYS A 202 -0.15 18.54 -1.26
C LYS A 202 1.08 18.87 -0.42
N ALA A 203 1.82 17.84 0.01
CA ALA A 203 3.16 18.06 0.55
C ALA A 203 4.12 18.43 -0.58
N TRP A 204 5.23 19.10 -0.28
CA TRP A 204 6.30 19.20 -1.27
C TRP A 204 6.89 17.81 -1.56
N GLN A 205 7.41 17.15 -0.52
CA GLN A 205 7.76 15.73 -0.53
C GLN A 205 7.63 15.15 0.88
N TYR A 206 7.44 13.84 0.96
CA TYR A 206 7.49 13.06 2.19
C TYR A 206 8.92 12.55 2.44
N LEU A 207 9.28 12.47 3.71
CA LEU A 207 10.56 11.95 4.20
C LEU A 207 10.39 10.58 4.85
#